data_AF-A0A9P7GCU5-F1
#
_entry.id   AF-A0A9P7GCU5-F1
#
_cell.length_a   1.000
_cell.length_b   1.000
_cell.length_c   1.000
_cell.angle_alpha   90.00
_cell.angle_beta   90.00
_cell.angle_gamma   90.00
#
_symmetry.space_group_name_H-M   'P 1'
#
loop_
_entity.id
_entity.type
_entity.pdbx_description
1 polymer ?
#
loop_
_entity_poly.entity_id
_entity_poly.type
_entity_poly.pdbx_seq_one_letter_code
_entity_poly.pdbx_strand_id
1 'polypeptide(L)'
;MFSAVVQPSVVSLFSSTSSAPLQLFTQSVDPSLPEDSCIHLLHDESSQPPAPDAVQLISPPGQHDGPDYVLNQTVLQIQSPTLRTTYIQCPHVSDTARPDLGIKHPWVHVQVRNMGREWAFEVGIVDHGGRIGILRLSTFQVRLRVQAPAAPAGFHDAQVPPSASSPLLPSLLLASADRMGDPRITLTLLSALLLLSEIDRSQCGYNIRDVRPCGVRACVRDVQAPADLVLTGGAGAEGAMGVRAVRDRVGPAAVNGVDNLKVVTTVTNTGNEALRILNEPRSPLSTLPADTFRITAASGASPAFTGIRAKYVAAAAIAAGDKALTRLAPGESVEIEHDRASIPCPSCLSSVSFFLLVSKAYNFTHPGEGTYSFEANNLFHIVDASNKAVPLYADAEAHTAKLTGTLAIARSSAHTKRATFNGCTVSQQTDIGDAISSAQAYVVGAIDYLTTHLNTSTRYTTWFGSFISARRLTVLGHYNSININGKFSTYTYDCTCTKADVFAYVYPDTFGVIYLCNAFWNAPSTGTDSKAGTIVHEASHFTKNGGTRDYAYGQTNCKALATQYPDDAVRNADSHEYFAENNPVQT
;
A
#
# COMPACT_ATOMS: atom_id res chain seq x y z
N MET A 1 25.56 9.93 -20.21
CA MET A 1 24.61 10.43 -21.24
C MET A 1 23.90 11.72 -20.81
N PHE A 2 23.26 11.76 -19.64
CA PHE A 2 22.52 12.89 -19.06
C PHE A 2 23.25 13.57 -17.89
N SER A 3 24.48 13.15 -17.58
CA SER A 3 25.27 13.64 -16.45
C SER A 3 25.61 15.14 -16.51
N ALA A 4 25.72 15.69 -17.73
CA ALA A 4 26.06 17.10 -17.98
C ALA A 4 24.84 18.01 -18.25
N VAL A 5 23.61 17.47 -18.19
CA VAL A 5 22.38 18.20 -18.52
C VAL A 5 21.57 18.46 -17.24
N VAL A 6 20.92 19.62 -17.14
CA VAL A 6 19.94 19.90 -16.08
C VAL A 6 18.74 19.00 -16.27
N GLN A 7 18.46 18.13 -15.30
CA GLN A 7 17.40 17.12 -15.43
C GLN A 7 16.04 17.68 -14.98
N PRO A 8 14.98 17.52 -15.79
CA PRO A 8 13.61 17.89 -15.39
C PRO A 8 13.12 17.00 -14.25
N SER A 9 11.97 17.32 -13.64
CA SER A 9 11.38 16.49 -12.56
C SER A 9 10.99 15.08 -13.00
N VAL A 10 10.80 14.85 -14.30
CA VAL A 10 10.50 13.55 -14.91
C VAL A 10 11.35 13.37 -16.16
N VAL A 11 12.10 12.26 -16.23
CA VAL A 11 12.84 11.83 -17.41
C VAL A 11 12.19 10.57 -17.95
N SER A 12 11.64 10.63 -19.17
CA SER A 12 11.13 9.45 -19.87
C SER A 12 12.20 8.89 -20.79
N LEU A 13 12.61 7.64 -20.54
CA LEU A 13 13.59 6.94 -21.37
C LEU A 13 12.95 6.20 -22.53
N PHE A 14 11.70 5.76 -22.37
CA PHE A 14 10.94 5.02 -23.36
C PHE A 14 9.49 5.51 -23.36
N SER A 15 8.95 5.74 -24.56
CA SER A 15 7.52 5.95 -24.77
C SER A 15 7.12 5.27 -26.07
N SER A 16 6.14 4.37 -26.03
CA SER A 16 5.64 3.66 -27.22
C SER A 16 4.97 4.58 -28.25
N THR A 17 4.62 5.81 -27.84
CA THR A 17 4.03 6.84 -28.71
C THR A 17 5.07 7.80 -29.30
N SER A 18 6.36 7.63 -28.97
CA SER A 18 7.45 8.42 -29.56
C SER A 18 7.66 8.05 -31.04
N SER A 19 8.20 8.98 -31.84
CA SER A 19 8.59 8.70 -33.23
C SER A 19 9.79 7.76 -33.34
N ALA A 20 10.63 7.67 -32.30
CA ALA A 20 11.75 6.74 -32.22
C ALA A 20 11.89 6.13 -30.81
N PRO A 21 10.94 5.27 -30.37
CA PRO A 21 10.86 4.79 -28.99
C PRO A 21 12.11 4.09 -28.48
N LEU A 22 12.82 3.39 -29.37
CA LEU A 22 13.98 2.57 -29.04
C LEU A 22 15.31 3.24 -29.39
N GLN A 23 15.33 4.54 -29.71
CA GLN A 23 16.56 5.23 -30.13
C GLN A 23 17.69 5.16 -29.09
N LEU A 24 17.34 5.12 -27.79
CA LEU A 24 18.30 5.04 -26.70
C LEU A 24 18.70 3.60 -26.35
N PHE A 25 18.10 2.60 -27.02
CA PHE A 25 18.21 1.20 -26.66
C PHE A 25 18.88 0.40 -27.76
N THR A 26 19.85 -0.43 -27.39
CA THR A 26 20.25 -1.59 -28.18
C THR A 26 19.17 -2.64 -28.07
N GLN A 27 18.89 -3.30 -29.19
CA GLN A 27 17.95 -4.41 -29.30
C GLN A 27 18.74 -5.68 -29.59
N SER A 28 18.50 -6.72 -28.82
CA SER A 28 18.98 -8.08 -29.09
C SER A 28 17.75 -8.94 -29.34
N VAL A 29 17.75 -9.76 -30.39
CA VAL A 29 16.71 -10.75 -30.67
C VAL A 29 17.41 -12.06 -30.94
N ASP A 30 16.93 -13.15 -30.36
CA ASP A 30 17.53 -14.47 -30.50
C ASP A 30 17.47 -14.95 -31.97
N PRO A 31 18.60 -15.04 -32.68
CA PRO A 31 18.59 -15.44 -34.08
C PRO A 31 18.32 -16.95 -34.25
N SER A 32 18.40 -17.73 -33.17
CA SER A 32 18.17 -19.18 -33.23
C SER A 32 16.69 -19.57 -33.16
N LEU A 33 15.82 -18.64 -32.72
CA LEU A 33 14.38 -18.87 -32.55
C LEU A 33 13.57 -17.74 -33.21
N PRO A 34 13.72 -17.55 -34.55
CA PRO A 34 13.11 -16.43 -35.28
C PRO A 34 11.58 -16.48 -35.29
N GLU A 35 10.97 -17.62 -34.97
CA GLU A 35 9.51 -17.77 -34.90
C GLU A 35 8.93 -17.40 -33.53
N ASP A 36 9.74 -17.44 -32.48
CA ASP A 36 9.30 -17.24 -31.10
C ASP A 36 9.86 -15.96 -30.46
N SER A 37 10.92 -15.39 -31.03
CA SER A 37 11.67 -14.26 -30.48
C SER A 37 11.45 -12.97 -31.28
N CYS A 38 10.95 -11.92 -30.62
CA CYS A 38 10.77 -10.62 -31.25
C CYS A 38 10.83 -9.44 -30.27
N ILE A 39 11.14 -8.27 -30.81
CA ILE A 39 10.91 -6.96 -30.21
C ILE A 39 10.04 -6.19 -31.20
N HIS A 40 8.77 -5.95 -30.87
CA HIS A 40 7.79 -5.41 -31.82
C HIS A 40 6.88 -4.39 -31.16
N LEU A 41 6.68 -3.25 -31.83
CA LEU A 41 5.69 -2.26 -31.44
C LEU A 41 4.38 -2.60 -32.14
N LEU A 42 3.31 -2.82 -31.36
CA LEU A 42 1.99 -3.12 -31.89
C LEU A 42 0.90 -2.49 -31.05
N HIS A 43 -0.23 -2.25 -31.69
CA HIS A 43 -1.44 -1.81 -31.04
C HIS A 43 -2.09 -2.99 -30.32
N ASP A 44 -2.22 -2.90 -29.00
CA ASP A 44 -2.56 -4.02 -28.13
C ASP A 44 -3.90 -4.70 -28.48
N GLU A 45 -4.92 -3.93 -28.87
CA GLU A 45 -6.23 -4.45 -29.25
C GLU A 45 -6.26 -5.09 -30.65
N SER A 46 -5.54 -4.52 -31.62
CA SER A 46 -5.64 -4.89 -33.04
C SER A 46 -4.47 -5.71 -33.54
N SER A 47 -3.40 -5.82 -32.74
CA SER A 47 -2.12 -6.42 -33.08
C SER A 47 -1.52 -5.87 -34.39
N GLN A 48 -1.72 -4.57 -34.63
CA GLN A 48 -1.20 -3.87 -35.81
C GLN A 48 -0.01 -2.96 -35.46
N PRO A 49 1.02 -2.83 -36.31
CA PRO A 49 1.24 -3.61 -37.54
C PRO A 49 1.49 -5.10 -37.23
N PRO A 50 1.22 -6.02 -38.18
CA PRO A 50 1.52 -7.43 -37.98
C PRO A 50 3.00 -7.63 -37.67
N ALA A 51 3.32 -8.65 -36.90
CA ALA A 51 4.71 -9.05 -36.67
C ALA A 51 5.36 -9.49 -38.00
N PRO A 52 6.70 -9.45 -38.09
CA PRO A 52 7.42 -10.03 -39.23
C PRO A 52 6.98 -11.48 -39.48
N ASP A 53 6.91 -11.91 -40.75
CA ASP A 53 6.27 -13.15 -41.21
C ASP A 53 6.70 -14.45 -40.50
N ALA A 54 7.85 -14.45 -39.81
CA ALA A 54 8.33 -15.58 -39.04
C ALA A 54 7.68 -15.67 -37.64
N VAL A 55 7.27 -14.56 -37.02
CA VAL A 55 7.01 -14.49 -35.57
C VAL A 55 5.55 -14.79 -35.23
N GLN A 56 5.33 -15.77 -34.37
CA GLN A 56 4.02 -16.00 -33.74
C GLN A 56 3.91 -15.22 -32.42
N LEU A 57 3.15 -14.12 -32.43
CA LEU A 57 2.92 -13.32 -31.21
C LEU A 57 2.06 -14.08 -30.19
N ILE A 58 2.53 -14.13 -28.95
CA ILE A 58 1.77 -14.61 -27.81
C ILE A 58 0.68 -13.59 -27.50
N SER A 59 -0.56 -14.07 -27.47
CA SER A 59 -1.69 -13.28 -26.99
C SER A 59 -1.70 -13.24 -25.45
N PRO A 60 -2.20 -12.14 -24.87
CA PRO A 60 -2.46 -12.08 -23.43
C PRO A 60 -3.37 -13.25 -23.01
N PRO A 61 -3.19 -13.81 -21.80
CA PRO A 61 -4.03 -14.92 -21.32
C PRO A 61 -5.52 -14.55 -21.35
N GLY A 62 -6.35 -15.48 -21.84
CA GLY A 62 -7.79 -15.31 -22.02
C GLY A 62 -8.50 -14.87 -20.74
N GLN A 63 -9.32 -13.84 -20.87
CA GLN A 63 -10.00 -13.09 -19.83
C GLN A 63 -11.05 -13.95 -19.09
N HIS A 64 -10.91 -14.10 -17.77
CA HIS A 64 -12.06 -14.38 -16.91
C HIS A 64 -12.76 -13.04 -16.61
N ASP A 65 -13.83 -12.79 -17.37
CA ASP A 65 -14.96 -11.86 -17.20
C ASP A 65 -14.76 -10.54 -16.42
N GLY A 66 -14.66 -9.46 -17.20
CA GLY A 66 -14.98 -8.08 -16.83
C GLY A 66 -14.64 -7.13 -17.99
N PRO A 67 -15.56 -6.26 -18.48
CA PRO A 67 -15.38 -5.45 -19.70
C PRO A 67 -14.30 -4.33 -19.61
N ASP A 68 -13.59 -4.20 -18.48
CA ASP A 68 -12.84 -2.99 -18.12
C ASP A 68 -11.30 -3.09 -18.26
N TYR A 69 -10.74 -4.10 -18.93
CA TYR A 69 -9.28 -4.30 -19.05
C TYR A 69 -8.78 -4.42 -20.50
N VAL A 70 -9.48 -3.84 -21.47
CA VAL A 70 -8.99 -3.74 -22.86
C VAL A 70 -8.02 -2.57 -22.95
N LEU A 71 -6.75 -2.86 -23.18
CA LEU A 71 -5.72 -1.84 -23.39
C LEU A 71 -5.79 -1.42 -24.87
N ASN A 72 -6.14 -0.16 -25.16
CA ASN A 72 -6.26 0.36 -26.52
C ASN A 72 -5.16 1.40 -26.76
N GLN A 73 -3.92 0.92 -26.90
CA GLN A 73 -2.74 1.75 -27.18
C GLN A 73 -1.63 0.94 -27.83
N THR A 74 -0.62 1.63 -28.38
CA THR A 74 0.62 0.99 -28.84
C THR A 74 1.46 0.55 -27.65
N VAL A 75 1.91 -0.70 -27.66
CA VAL A 75 2.77 -1.32 -26.65
C VAL A 75 4.02 -1.88 -27.30
N LEU A 76 5.09 -1.99 -26.51
CA LEU A 76 6.28 -2.74 -26.90
C LEU A 76 6.16 -4.17 -26.40
N GLN A 77 5.99 -5.11 -27.32
CA GLN A 77 6.04 -6.53 -27.03
C GLN A 77 7.46 -7.03 -27.19
N ILE A 78 8.00 -7.59 -26.11
CA ILE A 78 9.28 -8.31 -26.14
C ILE A 78 9.01 -9.74 -25.72
N GLN A 79 9.28 -10.66 -26.64
CA GLN A 79 8.92 -12.06 -26.51
C GLN A 79 10.13 -12.89 -26.87
N SER A 80 10.42 -13.94 -26.09
CA SER A 80 11.45 -14.91 -26.46
C SER A 80 11.49 -16.08 -25.49
N PRO A 81 11.49 -17.35 -25.94
CA PRO A 81 11.66 -18.58 -25.14
C PRO A 81 12.87 -18.55 -24.19
N THR A 82 13.83 -17.67 -24.45
CA THR A 82 15.08 -17.51 -23.71
C THR A 82 15.25 -16.08 -23.21
N LEU A 83 15.22 -15.92 -21.88
CA LEU A 83 15.39 -14.64 -21.16
C LEU A 83 16.73 -13.92 -21.44
N ARG A 84 17.77 -14.62 -21.91
CA ARG A 84 19.12 -14.03 -22.01
C ARG A 84 19.46 -13.46 -23.38
N THR A 85 18.65 -13.74 -24.40
CA THR A 85 19.05 -13.56 -25.81
C THR A 85 18.20 -12.53 -26.55
N THR A 86 16.97 -12.28 -26.11
CA THR A 86 16.11 -11.25 -26.70
C THR A 86 15.79 -10.18 -25.69
N TYR A 87 16.34 -8.97 -25.79
CA TYR A 87 16.17 -7.91 -24.79
C TYR A 87 16.43 -6.53 -25.37
N ILE A 88 16.05 -5.49 -24.63
CA ILE A 88 16.50 -4.12 -24.90
C ILE A 88 17.54 -3.68 -23.85
N GLN A 89 18.41 -2.74 -24.20
CA GLN A 89 19.45 -2.27 -23.28
C GLN A 89 19.77 -0.81 -23.55
N CYS A 90 19.69 0.01 -22.50
CA CYS A 90 20.08 1.41 -22.55
C CYS A 90 21.25 1.62 -21.57
N PRO A 91 22.26 2.44 -21.89
CA PRO A 91 22.49 3.09 -23.18
C PRO A 91 22.89 2.10 -24.28
N HIS A 92 22.95 2.58 -25.52
CA HIS A 92 23.31 1.78 -26.69
C HIS A 92 24.74 1.20 -26.57
N VAL A 93 24.92 -0.10 -26.82
CA VAL A 93 26.15 -0.89 -26.59
C VAL A 93 27.34 -0.46 -27.47
N SER A 94 27.12 0.37 -28.50
CA SER A 94 28.19 0.90 -29.36
C SER A 94 29.08 1.96 -28.69
N ASP A 95 28.71 2.47 -27.52
CA ASP A 95 29.54 3.43 -26.80
C ASP A 95 30.71 2.72 -26.08
N THR A 96 31.90 2.83 -26.68
CA THR A 96 33.15 2.39 -26.07
C THR A 96 33.41 3.18 -24.77
N ALA A 97 33.62 2.43 -23.68
CA ALA A 97 33.70 2.87 -22.27
C ALA A 97 32.32 3.10 -21.63
N ARG A 98 31.82 2.06 -20.93
CA ARG A 98 30.59 2.00 -20.10
C ARG A 98 30.01 3.38 -19.78
N PRO A 99 29.10 3.94 -20.59
CA PRO A 99 28.51 5.22 -20.27
C PRO A 99 27.49 4.99 -19.18
N ASP A 100 27.66 5.67 -18.06
CA ASP A 100 26.51 5.90 -17.21
C ASP A 100 25.44 6.71 -17.96
N LEU A 101 24.18 6.44 -17.65
CA LEU A 101 23.14 7.38 -18.03
C LEU A 101 23.29 8.70 -17.28
N GLY A 102 23.82 8.68 -16.05
CA GLY A 102 24.05 9.90 -15.27
C GLY A 102 22.76 10.54 -14.79
N ILE A 103 21.67 9.78 -14.72
CA ILE A 103 20.33 10.25 -14.34
C ILE A 103 20.27 10.34 -12.82
N LYS A 104 19.89 11.47 -12.23
CA LYS A 104 19.98 11.71 -10.78
C LYS A 104 18.64 11.57 -10.05
N HIS A 105 17.75 10.73 -10.56
CA HIS A 105 16.38 10.59 -10.06
C HIS A 105 16.26 9.55 -8.95
N PRO A 106 15.47 9.83 -7.90
CA PRO A 106 15.28 8.89 -6.78
C PRO A 106 14.30 7.76 -7.11
N TRP A 107 13.49 7.88 -8.16
CA TRP A 107 12.42 6.94 -8.50
C TRP A 107 12.52 6.47 -9.95
N VAL A 108 12.16 5.20 -10.19
CA VAL A 108 12.00 4.60 -11.52
C VAL A 108 10.61 3.98 -11.60
N HIS A 109 9.84 4.33 -12.62
CA HIS A 109 8.51 3.77 -12.87
C HIS A 109 8.53 2.90 -14.12
N VAL A 110 7.97 1.69 -14.03
CA VAL A 110 7.86 0.75 -15.16
C VAL A 110 6.44 0.21 -15.21
N GLN A 111 5.78 0.34 -16.37
CA GLN A 111 4.45 -0.21 -16.60
C GLN A 111 4.56 -1.47 -17.46
N VAL A 112 4.07 -2.60 -16.96
CA VAL A 112 4.16 -3.91 -17.64
C VAL A 112 2.79 -4.57 -17.66
N ARG A 113 2.43 -5.19 -18.78
CA ARG A 113 1.23 -6.04 -18.90
C ARG A 113 1.58 -7.48 -18.50
N ASN A 114 0.75 -8.10 -17.67
CA ASN A 114 0.94 -9.50 -17.32
C ASN A 114 0.53 -10.41 -18.49
N MET A 115 1.52 -11.04 -19.13
CA MET A 115 1.33 -11.99 -20.22
C MET A 115 1.28 -13.45 -19.73
N GLY A 116 1.25 -13.68 -18.42
CA GLY A 116 1.34 -15.03 -17.84
C GLY A 116 2.66 -15.73 -18.14
N ARG A 117 3.75 -14.96 -18.26
CA ARG A 117 5.10 -15.43 -18.59
C ARG A 117 6.13 -14.78 -17.68
N GLU A 118 7.30 -15.42 -17.58
CA GLU A 118 8.40 -14.93 -16.75
C GLU A 118 9.10 -13.73 -17.37
N TRP A 119 9.41 -12.70 -16.57
CA TRP A 119 10.20 -11.55 -17.01
C TRP A 119 11.19 -11.10 -15.94
N ALA A 120 12.22 -10.36 -16.36
CA ALA A 120 13.16 -9.70 -15.48
C ALA A 120 13.51 -8.31 -16.04
N PHE A 121 13.82 -7.37 -15.14
CA PHE A 121 14.32 -6.03 -15.41
C PHE A 121 15.55 -5.76 -14.55
N GLU A 122 16.53 -5.09 -15.12
CA GLU A 122 17.77 -4.74 -14.45
C GLU A 122 17.99 -3.24 -14.45
N VAL A 123 18.64 -2.73 -13.40
CA VAL A 123 19.08 -1.34 -13.35
C VAL A 123 20.43 -1.28 -12.65
N GLY A 124 21.38 -0.59 -13.27
CA GLY A 124 22.64 -0.25 -12.64
C GLY A 124 22.45 0.98 -11.74
N ILE A 125 23.10 0.94 -10.59
CA ILE A 125 23.09 2.02 -9.61
C ILE A 125 24.53 2.38 -9.28
N VAL A 126 24.78 3.68 -9.14
CA VAL A 126 26.05 4.20 -8.63
C VAL A 126 25.77 4.91 -7.32
N ASP A 127 26.47 4.50 -6.26
CA ASP A 127 26.39 5.16 -4.97
C ASP A 127 27.28 6.41 -4.87
N HIS A 128 27.23 7.14 -3.76
CA HIS A 128 28.03 8.36 -3.55
C HIS A 128 29.54 8.12 -3.57
N GLY A 129 29.98 6.90 -3.28
CA GLY A 129 31.37 6.50 -3.34
C GLY A 129 31.82 6.08 -4.75
N GLY A 130 30.94 6.18 -5.76
CA GLY A 130 31.22 5.72 -7.11
C GLY A 130 31.16 4.19 -7.27
N ARG A 131 30.65 3.46 -6.28
CA ARG A 131 30.52 2.00 -6.37
C ARG A 131 29.31 1.65 -7.21
N ILE A 132 29.51 0.73 -8.14
CA ILE A 132 28.49 0.27 -9.09
C ILE A 132 27.84 -1.00 -8.55
N GLY A 133 26.50 -1.01 -8.51
CA GLY A 133 25.68 -2.18 -8.25
C GLY A 133 24.69 -2.44 -9.39
N ILE A 134 24.13 -3.64 -9.46
CA ILE A 134 23.02 -3.98 -10.34
C ILE A 134 21.88 -4.51 -9.49
N LEU A 135 20.71 -3.90 -9.62
CA LEU A 135 19.46 -4.40 -9.07
C LEU A 135 18.71 -5.15 -10.16
N ARG A 136 18.33 -6.41 -9.89
CA ARG A 136 17.47 -7.22 -10.77
C ARG A 136 16.12 -7.44 -10.10
N LEU A 137 15.06 -7.07 -10.80
CA LEU A 137 13.67 -7.40 -10.51
C LEU A 137 13.24 -8.54 -11.44
N SER A 138 12.54 -9.55 -10.95
CA SER A 138 12.07 -10.65 -11.80
C SER A 138 10.87 -11.37 -11.20
N THR A 139 10.06 -12.03 -12.04
CA THR A 139 8.89 -12.79 -11.58
C THR A 139 9.20 -14.21 -11.12
N PHE A 140 10.39 -14.72 -11.41
CA PHE A 140 10.80 -16.09 -11.08
C PHE A 140 11.66 -16.19 -9.81
N GLN A 141 12.23 -15.07 -9.35
CA GLN A 141 13.07 -15.06 -8.15
C GLN A 141 12.26 -14.68 -6.90
N VAL A 142 11.88 -15.68 -6.11
CA VAL A 142 11.00 -15.54 -4.93
C VAL A 142 11.74 -15.07 -3.66
N ARG A 143 13.08 -15.08 -3.67
CA ARG A 143 13.92 -14.64 -2.53
C ARG A 143 14.98 -13.65 -2.98
N LEU A 144 15.24 -12.63 -2.16
CA LEU A 144 16.37 -11.73 -2.37
C LEU A 144 17.67 -12.54 -2.38
N ARG A 145 18.50 -12.34 -3.41
CA ARG A 145 19.86 -12.88 -3.48
C ARG A 145 20.82 -11.74 -3.71
N VAL A 146 21.81 -11.62 -2.83
CA VAL A 146 22.97 -10.77 -3.04
C VAL A 146 24.06 -11.64 -3.64
N GLN A 147 24.50 -11.31 -4.85
CA GLN A 147 25.66 -11.92 -5.46
C GLN A 147 26.81 -10.92 -5.37
N ALA A 148 27.94 -11.35 -4.79
CA ALA A 148 29.18 -10.63 -5.02
C ALA A 148 29.43 -10.60 -6.53
N PRO A 149 30.00 -9.51 -7.09
CA PRO A 149 30.36 -9.49 -8.50
C PRO A 149 31.25 -10.69 -8.79
N ALA A 150 30.73 -11.66 -9.54
CA ALA A 150 31.54 -12.77 -10.00
C ALA A 150 32.66 -12.16 -10.84
N ALA A 151 33.91 -12.46 -10.49
CA ALA A 151 35.01 -12.22 -11.40
C ALA A 151 34.63 -12.86 -12.76
N PRO A 152 34.78 -12.14 -13.88
CA PRO A 152 34.30 -12.63 -15.16
C PRO A 152 35.02 -13.94 -15.50
N ALA A 153 34.28 -15.04 -15.54
CA ALA A 153 34.79 -16.30 -16.04
C ALA A 153 34.87 -16.20 -17.57
N GLY A 154 36.06 -15.88 -18.08
CA GLY A 154 36.37 -15.75 -19.51
C GLY A 154 37.70 -15.04 -19.77
N PHE A 155 38.80 -15.75 -19.52
CA PHE A 155 40.23 -15.59 -19.87
C PHE A 155 40.58 -14.66 -21.07
N HIS A 156 41.69 -13.91 -21.07
CA HIS A 156 43.08 -14.41 -21.00
C HIS A 156 44.03 -13.74 -19.98
N ASP A 157 44.66 -14.63 -19.22
CA ASP A 157 46.00 -14.67 -18.60
C ASP A 157 46.90 -13.40 -18.56
N ALA A 158 47.30 -13.02 -17.34
CA ALA A 158 48.72 -12.85 -16.97
C ALA A 158 48.89 -12.55 -15.46
N GLN A 159 49.44 -13.54 -14.75
CA GLN A 159 50.40 -13.47 -13.63
C GLN A 159 50.07 -12.79 -12.28
N VAL A 160 50.14 -13.62 -11.24
CA VAL A 160 50.28 -13.39 -9.77
C VAL A 160 51.80 -13.55 -9.45
N PRO A 161 52.48 -12.89 -8.46
CA PRO A 161 52.24 -12.99 -6.98
C PRO A 161 52.78 -11.80 -6.09
N PRO A 162 52.94 -11.92 -4.73
CA PRO A 162 52.02 -12.35 -3.64
C PRO A 162 51.98 -11.43 -2.36
N SER A 163 51.13 -11.83 -1.39
CA SER A 163 51.10 -11.51 0.07
C SER A 163 50.34 -10.23 0.52
N ALA A 164 49.54 -10.20 1.60
CA ALA A 164 49.50 -11.00 2.82
C ALA A 164 48.11 -11.07 3.53
N SER A 165 47.88 -12.22 4.20
CA SER A 165 47.15 -12.51 5.47
C SER A 165 45.82 -11.82 5.87
N SER A 166 44.72 -12.59 5.75
CA SER A 166 43.59 -12.94 6.67
C SER A 166 43.22 -12.09 7.92
N PRO A 167 42.04 -12.30 8.56
CA PRO A 167 40.68 -12.71 8.09
C PRO A 167 39.55 -11.80 8.65
N LEU A 168 38.27 -11.97 8.25
CA LEU A 168 37.03 -11.91 9.08
C LEU A 168 35.76 -12.00 8.19
N LEU A 169 34.86 -12.95 8.52
CA LEU A 169 33.47 -13.14 8.01
C LEU A 169 32.47 -12.46 8.99
N PRO A 170 31.14 -12.51 8.79
CA PRO A 170 30.30 -12.05 7.67
C PRO A 170 29.13 -11.16 8.17
N SER A 171 28.69 -10.14 7.43
CA SER A 171 27.38 -9.47 7.62
C SER A 171 27.08 -8.50 6.48
N LEU A 172 25.92 -8.62 5.82
CA LEU A 172 25.12 -7.51 5.28
C LEU A 172 23.75 -8.10 4.85
N LEU A 173 22.66 -7.98 5.62
CA LEU A 173 21.78 -6.81 5.81
C LEU A 173 21.34 -6.19 4.48
N LEU A 174 20.02 -6.26 4.21
CA LEU A 174 19.33 -5.39 3.27
C LEU A 174 19.66 -3.95 3.65
N ALA A 175 20.44 -3.27 2.81
CA ALA A 175 20.59 -1.84 2.91
C ALA A 175 19.33 -1.20 2.35
N SER A 176 18.50 -0.67 3.25
CA SER A 176 17.88 0.64 3.02
C SER A 176 18.99 1.60 2.57
N ALA A 177 18.68 2.50 1.65
CA ALA A 177 19.57 3.60 1.25
C ALA A 177 19.79 4.65 2.38
N ASP A 178 19.55 4.31 3.65
CA ASP A 178 19.63 5.22 4.81
C ASP A 178 21.00 5.31 5.50
N ARG A 179 22.05 4.64 5.00
CA ARG A 179 23.44 4.81 5.52
C ARG A 179 24.35 5.66 4.65
N MET A 180 23.79 6.39 3.69
CA MET A 180 24.49 7.48 3.02
C MET A 180 23.67 8.75 3.25
N GLY A 181 24.25 9.72 3.95
CA GLY A 181 23.63 11.04 4.08
C GLY A 181 23.29 11.58 2.69
N ASP A 182 22.01 11.96 2.54
CA ASP A 182 21.42 12.66 1.39
C ASP A 182 21.69 12.03 0.00
N PRO A 183 20.87 11.06 -0.46
CA PRO A 183 21.15 10.34 -1.68
C PRO A 183 20.72 11.09 -2.94
N ARG A 184 21.68 11.71 -3.64
CA ARG A 184 21.54 12.00 -5.08
C ARG A 184 21.87 10.72 -5.85
N ILE A 185 20.89 9.83 -5.98
CA ILE A 185 20.98 8.56 -6.71
C ILE A 185 21.32 8.83 -8.17
N THR A 186 22.53 8.46 -8.63
CA THR A 186 22.89 8.53 -10.06
C THR A 186 22.63 7.17 -10.71
N LEU A 187 21.45 7.02 -11.33
CA LEU A 187 21.02 5.90 -12.17
C LEU A 187 21.93 5.72 -13.38
N THR A 188 22.46 4.51 -13.46
CA THR A 188 23.29 3.96 -14.52
C THR A 188 22.44 2.86 -15.16
N LEU A 189 21.56 3.13 -16.15
CA LEU A 189 21.00 1.97 -16.86
C LEU A 189 22.18 1.25 -17.51
N LEU A 190 22.32 -0.03 -17.21
CA LEU A 190 23.27 -0.90 -17.89
C LEU A 190 22.56 -1.99 -18.68
N SER A 191 21.25 -2.19 -18.55
CA SER A 191 20.48 -3.24 -19.24
C SER A 191 18.99 -3.09 -18.93
N ALA A 192 18.14 -2.86 -19.93
CA ALA A 192 16.68 -2.89 -19.77
C ALA A 192 16.16 -4.24 -20.28
N LEU A 193 16.56 -5.35 -19.65
CA LEU A 193 15.96 -6.64 -20.00
C LEU A 193 14.44 -6.52 -19.77
N LEU A 194 13.66 -6.89 -20.77
CA LEU A 194 12.22 -7.02 -20.78
C LEU A 194 12.02 -8.31 -21.57
N LEU A 195 11.44 -9.33 -20.96
CA LEU A 195 11.60 -10.71 -21.42
C LEU A 195 10.35 -11.51 -21.13
N LEU A 196 9.98 -12.47 -21.99
CA LEU A 196 8.83 -13.36 -21.76
C LEU A 196 9.12 -14.77 -22.27
N SER A 197 9.21 -15.79 -21.40
CA SER A 197 9.09 -17.21 -21.83
C SER A 197 8.89 -18.34 -20.82
N GLU A 198 8.47 -19.48 -21.39
CA GLU A 198 8.36 -20.86 -20.89
C GLU A 198 9.70 -21.65 -20.85
N ILE A 199 9.82 -22.53 -19.86
CA ILE A 199 10.71 -23.71 -19.89
C ILE A 199 9.84 -24.95 -20.19
N ASP A 200 10.22 -25.73 -21.19
CA ASP A 200 9.66 -27.06 -21.46
C ASP A 200 9.85 -27.98 -20.24
N ARG A 201 8.73 -28.42 -19.64
CA ARG A 201 8.69 -29.27 -18.44
C ARG A 201 8.85 -30.77 -18.74
N SER A 202 9.24 -31.15 -19.95
CA SER A 202 9.41 -32.57 -20.32
C SER A 202 10.63 -33.28 -19.71
N GLN A 203 11.54 -32.58 -19.01
CA GLN A 203 12.77 -33.20 -18.44
C GLN A 203 12.85 -33.35 -16.91
N CYS A 204 11.82 -33.00 -16.14
CA CYS A 204 11.80 -33.24 -14.69
C CYS A 204 10.72 -34.27 -14.32
N GLY A 205 11.09 -35.54 -14.33
CA GLY A 205 10.20 -36.63 -13.95
C GLY A 205 9.92 -36.65 -12.45
N TYR A 206 8.81 -36.04 -12.01
CA TYR A 206 8.07 -36.43 -10.81
C TYR A 206 6.58 -36.11 -10.98
N ASN A 207 5.75 -37.15 -10.91
CA ASN A 207 4.28 -37.08 -10.93
C ASN A 207 3.74 -36.47 -9.63
N ILE A 208 3.01 -35.35 -9.73
CA ILE A 208 2.00 -34.96 -8.74
C ILE A 208 0.74 -34.55 -9.51
N ARG A 209 -0.33 -35.33 -9.35
CA ARG A 209 -1.67 -35.04 -9.88
C ARG A 209 -2.35 -33.99 -9.00
N ASP A 210 -3.10 -33.11 -9.68
CA ASP A 210 -4.14 -32.20 -9.18
C ASP A 210 -3.75 -31.14 -8.13
N VAL A 211 -3.38 -29.94 -8.60
CA VAL A 211 -3.70 -28.67 -7.93
C VAL A 211 -4.13 -27.64 -8.99
N ARG A 212 -5.36 -27.12 -8.87
CA ARG A 212 -5.90 -26.07 -9.73
C ARG A 212 -5.13 -24.75 -9.51
N PRO A 213 -4.84 -23.94 -10.54
CA PRO A 213 -4.11 -22.69 -10.34
C PRO A 213 -5.04 -21.61 -9.77
N CYS A 214 -4.82 -21.22 -8.52
CA CYS A 214 -5.30 -19.95 -7.98
C CYS A 214 -4.38 -18.83 -8.52
N GLY A 215 -4.99 -17.79 -9.09
CA GLY A 215 -4.28 -16.66 -9.69
C GLY A 215 -3.35 -15.94 -8.70
N VAL A 216 -2.07 -15.86 -9.05
CA VAL A 216 -1.07 -15.06 -8.33
C VAL A 216 -1.16 -13.62 -8.82
N ARG A 217 -1.72 -12.74 -7.97
CA ARG A 217 -1.56 -11.27 -8.08
C ARG A 217 -0.14 -10.91 -7.64
N ALA A 218 0.74 -10.62 -8.58
CA ALA A 218 1.98 -9.91 -8.29
C ALA A 218 1.66 -8.41 -8.11
N CYS A 219 1.28 -8.01 -6.89
CA CYS A 219 1.39 -6.62 -6.47
C CYS A 219 2.83 -6.38 -6.03
N VAL A 220 3.62 -5.67 -6.84
CA VAL A 220 4.80 -4.97 -6.32
C VAL A 220 4.25 -3.76 -5.56
N ARG A 221 4.17 -3.88 -4.23
CA ARG A 221 3.97 -2.73 -3.34
C ARG A 221 5.35 -2.15 -3.07
N ASP A 222 5.55 -0.90 -3.47
CA ASP A 222 6.79 -0.19 -3.21
C ASP A 222 6.90 0.27 -1.76
N VAL A 223 8.14 0.19 -1.28
CA VAL A 223 8.62 0.69 0.01
C VAL A 223 8.79 2.21 -0.11
N GLN A 224 8.14 2.95 0.79
CA GLN A 224 8.13 4.42 0.86
C GLN A 224 9.38 4.97 1.57
N ALA A 225 9.94 6.05 1.02
CA ALA A 225 10.65 7.09 1.77
C ALA A 225 10.19 8.47 1.21
N PRO A 226 9.96 9.49 2.06
CA PRO A 226 9.26 10.72 1.67
C PRO A 226 10.13 11.69 0.87
N ALA A 227 9.48 12.43 -0.04
CA ALA A 227 10.05 13.58 -0.73
C ALA A 227 9.66 14.86 0.00
N ASP A 228 10.63 15.72 0.32
CA ASP A 228 10.40 17.09 0.77
C ASP A 228 10.83 18.12 -0.29
N LEU A 229 10.09 19.22 -0.29
CA LEU A 229 10.05 20.31 -1.25
C LEU A 229 10.88 21.51 -0.75
N VAL A 230 11.87 21.91 -1.56
CA VAL A 230 12.49 23.25 -1.75
C VAL A 230 13.08 24.01 -0.54
N LEU A 231 14.40 24.26 -0.67
CA LEU A 231 15.26 25.12 0.12
C LEU A 231 14.94 26.63 -0.01
N THR A 232 14.90 27.34 1.12
CA THR A 232 15.55 28.64 1.27
C THR A 232 16.38 28.63 2.55
N GLY A 233 17.66 28.96 2.43
CA GLY A 233 18.69 28.63 3.40
C GLY A 233 18.72 29.45 4.69
N GLY A 234 19.34 28.84 5.70
CA GLY A 234 19.78 29.45 6.95
C GLY A 234 20.44 28.37 7.79
N ALA A 235 21.78 28.42 7.91
CA ALA A 235 22.55 27.45 8.66
C ALA A 235 22.15 27.44 10.15
N GLY A 236 21.67 26.30 10.63
CA GLY A 236 21.43 25.99 12.03
C GLY A 236 21.42 24.46 12.18
N ALA A 237 22.14 23.93 13.15
CA ALA A 237 22.28 22.48 13.35
C ALA A 237 20.92 21.82 13.62
N GLU A 238 20.47 20.93 12.71
CA GLU A 238 19.25 20.13 12.89
C GLU A 238 19.53 18.91 13.78
N GLY A 239 18.83 18.85 14.92
CA GLY A 239 18.68 17.63 15.71
C GLY A 239 17.76 16.65 15.00
N ALA A 240 18.16 15.39 14.91
CA ALA A 240 17.35 14.34 14.28
C ALA A 240 16.17 13.95 15.19
N MET A 241 15.02 14.61 14.98
CA MET A 241 13.73 14.23 15.54
C MET A 241 13.33 12.84 15.02
N GLY A 242 13.15 11.82 15.88
CA GLY A 242 12.90 10.45 15.39
C GLY A 242 12.51 9.40 16.44
N VAL A 243 11.33 8.79 16.32
CA VAL A 243 11.09 7.41 16.82
C VAL A 243 11.75 6.49 15.82
N ARG A 244 12.85 5.81 16.16
CA ARG A 244 13.46 4.86 15.21
C ARG A 244 13.10 3.41 15.51
N ALA A 245 12.55 3.04 16.66
CA ALA A 245 12.33 1.62 16.95
C ALA A 245 10.91 1.32 17.45
N VAL A 246 10.21 0.48 16.69
CA VAL A 246 9.05 -0.28 17.12
C VAL A 246 9.47 -1.74 17.16
N ARG A 247 9.34 -2.36 18.34
CA ARG A 247 9.62 -3.79 18.50
C ARG A 247 8.35 -4.52 18.89
N ASP A 248 8.12 -5.63 18.21
CA ASP A 248 7.03 -6.52 18.56
C ASP A 248 7.53 -7.61 19.50
N ARG A 249 6.79 -7.79 20.59
CA ARG A 249 6.89 -8.95 21.47
C ARG A 249 5.58 -9.69 21.41
N VAL A 250 5.54 -10.79 20.67
CA VAL A 250 4.48 -11.78 20.86
C VAL A 250 4.85 -12.57 22.12
N GLY A 251 3.85 -13.10 22.84
CA GLY A 251 4.03 -13.91 24.05
C GLY A 251 4.85 -15.20 23.82
N PRO A 252 4.42 -16.38 24.29
CA PRO A 252 5.19 -17.60 24.05
C PRO A 252 5.36 -17.87 22.54
N ALA A 253 6.54 -18.39 22.14
CA ALA A 253 6.89 -18.67 20.73
C ALA A 253 5.91 -19.63 20.02
N ALA A 254 5.07 -20.31 20.78
CA ALA A 254 3.92 -21.06 20.29
C ALA A 254 2.69 -20.73 21.13
N VAL A 255 1.57 -20.54 20.45
CA VAL A 255 0.27 -20.21 21.03
C VAL A 255 -0.76 -21.20 20.50
N ASN A 256 -1.58 -21.76 21.39
CA ASN A 256 -2.76 -22.53 21.02
C ASN A 256 -4.00 -21.64 21.13
N GLY A 257 -4.69 -21.44 20.02
CA GLY A 257 -5.82 -20.52 19.91
C GLY A 257 -5.37 -19.09 19.68
N VAL A 258 -5.94 -18.43 18.67
CA VAL A 258 -5.76 -17.00 18.43
C VAL A 258 -6.32 -16.18 19.59
N ASP A 259 -7.26 -16.75 20.35
CA ASP A 259 -7.77 -16.23 21.61
C ASP A 259 -6.73 -16.20 22.75
N ASN A 260 -5.58 -16.86 22.59
CA ASN A 260 -4.48 -16.77 23.54
C ASN A 260 -3.28 -15.99 22.98
N LEU A 261 -3.43 -15.39 21.78
CA LEU A 261 -2.36 -14.69 21.09
C LEU A 261 -2.18 -13.28 21.64
N LYS A 262 -1.19 -13.13 22.50
CA LYS A 262 -0.80 -11.83 23.07
C LYS A 262 0.30 -11.19 22.27
N VAL A 263 0.03 -9.99 21.76
CA VAL A 263 1.02 -9.16 21.07
C VAL A 263 1.21 -7.88 21.87
N VAL A 264 2.43 -7.62 22.31
CA VAL A 264 2.85 -6.38 22.98
C VAL A 264 3.78 -5.65 22.04
N THR A 265 3.50 -4.38 21.76
CA THR A 265 4.39 -3.53 20.97
C THR A 265 5.12 -2.58 21.91
N THR A 266 6.44 -2.54 21.82
CA THR A 266 7.27 -1.56 22.50
C THR A 266 7.65 -0.47 21.50
N VAL A 267 7.19 0.75 21.72
CA VAL A 267 7.55 1.92 20.90
C VAL A 267 8.56 2.75 21.68
N THR A 268 9.76 2.95 21.11
CA THR A 268 10.87 3.64 21.77
C THR A 268 11.26 4.89 20.99
N ASN A 269 11.27 6.04 21.68
CA ASN A 269 11.87 7.25 21.14
C ASN A 269 13.40 7.16 21.25
N THR A 270 14.08 6.87 20.15
CA THR A 270 15.54 6.79 20.08
C THR A 270 16.19 8.13 19.70
N GLY A 271 15.39 9.15 19.42
CA GLY A 271 15.85 10.49 19.07
C GLY A 271 16.32 11.26 20.30
N ASN A 272 16.73 12.50 20.08
CA ASN A 272 17.21 13.42 21.11
C ASN A 272 16.16 14.48 21.52
N GLU A 273 14.97 14.45 20.92
CA GLU A 273 13.88 15.37 21.20
C GLU A 273 12.67 14.64 21.79
N ALA A 274 11.89 15.34 22.62
CA ALA A 274 10.64 14.81 23.14
C ALA A 274 9.56 14.81 22.05
N LEU A 275 8.85 13.71 21.91
CA LEU A 275 7.85 13.51 20.85
C LEU A 275 6.43 13.51 21.42
N ARG A 276 5.51 14.06 20.63
CA ARG A 276 4.06 13.97 20.83
C ARG A 276 3.50 13.18 19.66
N ILE A 277 3.05 11.96 19.90
CA ILE A 277 2.68 11.00 18.86
C ILE A 277 1.18 10.75 18.92
N LEU A 278 0.50 10.80 17.78
CA LEU A 278 -0.92 10.51 17.67
C LEU A 278 -1.21 9.02 17.86
N ASN A 279 -2.21 8.71 18.68
CA ASN A 279 -2.69 7.34 18.92
C ASN A 279 -3.71 6.92 17.85
N GLU A 280 -3.35 7.14 16.58
CA GLU A 280 -4.23 6.85 15.44
C GLU A 280 -4.67 5.37 15.40
N PRO A 281 -5.86 5.05 14.83
CA PRO A 281 -6.41 3.70 14.90
C PRO A 281 -5.47 2.59 14.43
N ARG A 282 -4.69 2.80 13.36
CA ARG A 282 -3.80 1.81 12.75
C ARG A 282 -2.38 1.80 13.32
N SER A 283 -2.08 2.70 14.25
CA SER A 283 -0.78 2.75 14.93
C SER A 283 -0.71 1.70 16.04
N PRO A 284 0.48 1.14 16.31
CA PRO A 284 0.70 0.25 17.47
C PRO A 284 0.50 0.95 18.83
N LEU A 285 0.32 2.28 18.85
CA LEU A 285 -0.08 3.04 20.05
C LEU A 285 -1.57 2.95 20.37
N SER A 286 -2.40 2.47 19.42
CA SER A 286 -3.83 2.34 19.61
C SER A 286 -4.22 0.96 20.12
N THR A 287 -5.27 0.94 20.94
CA THR A 287 -5.91 -0.28 21.47
C THR A 287 -7.19 -0.62 20.71
N LEU A 288 -7.36 -0.10 19.50
CA LEU A 288 -8.47 -0.43 18.63
C LEU A 288 -8.13 -1.68 17.79
N PRO A 289 -9.09 -2.56 17.49
CA PRO A 289 -8.85 -3.74 16.65
C PRO A 289 -8.83 -3.34 15.16
N ALA A 290 -7.99 -2.38 14.80
CA ALA A 290 -7.77 -1.92 13.43
C ALA A 290 -6.60 -2.67 12.77
N ASP A 291 -6.29 -2.33 11.52
CA ASP A 291 -5.24 -2.98 10.71
C ASP A 291 -3.84 -2.51 11.12
N THR A 292 -3.44 -2.85 12.36
CA THR A 292 -2.21 -2.44 13.05
C THR A 292 -0.96 -3.26 12.69
N PHE A 293 -1.12 -4.50 12.21
CA PHE A 293 -0.03 -5.44 12.01
C PHE A 293 -0.02 -5.98 10.58
N ARG A 294 1.15 -5.96 9.94
CA ARG A 294 1.43 -6.79 8.77
C ARG A 294 1.75 -8.20 9.25
N ILE A 295 0.85 -9.14 8.98
CA ILE A 295 1.00 -10.54 9.39
C ILE A 295 1.23 -11.41 8.16
N THR A 296 2.30 -12.21 8.17
CA THR A 296 2.66 -13.09 7.05
C THR A 296 3.05 -14.47 7.55
N ALA A 297 2.48 -15.51 6.93
CA ALA A 297 2.89 -16.88 7.12
C ALA A 297 4.20 -17.16 6.38
N ALA A 298 4.93 -18.21 6.78
CA ALA A 298 6.10 -18.68 6.03
C ALA A 298 5.81 -19.04 4.56
N SER A 299 4.55 -19.35 4.22
CA SER A 299 4.07 -19.60 2.85
C SER A 299 3.87 -18.33 2.02
N GLY A 300 3.96 -17.14 2.63
CA GLY A 300 3.59 -15.86 2.01
C GLY A 300 2.10 -15.51 2.11
N ALA A 301 1.26 -16.41 2.66
CA ALA A 301 -0.14 -16.11 2.93
C ALA A 301 -0.29 -15.13 4.09
N SER A 302 -1.35 -14.31 4.09
CA SER A 302 -1.70 -13.40 5.19
C SER A 302 -3.11 -13.69 5.69
N PRO A 303 -3.37 -13.55 7.01
CA PRO A 303 -4.71 -13.66 7.54
C PRO A 303 -5.61 -12.56 6.96
N ALA A 304 -6.90 -12.87 6.85
CA ALA A 304 -7.86 -11.88 6.40
C ALA A 304 -8.10 -10.85 7.52
N PHE A 305 -7.92 -9.56 7.21
CA PHE A 305 -8.30 -8.50 8.12
C PHE A 305 -9.84 -8.42 8.20
N THR A 306 -10.38 -8.65 9.38
CA THR A 306 -11.81 -8.54 9.68
C THR A 306 -12.08 -7.38 10.65
N GLY A 307 -11.05 -6.72 11.19
CA GLY A 307 -11.15 -5.66 12.21
C GLY A 307 -11.96 -4.42 11.83
N ILE A 308 -11.93 -3.43 12.72
CA ILE A 308 -12.69 -2.19 12.50
C ILE A 308 -12.04 -1.33 11.42
N ARG A 309 -12.86 -0.51 10.78
CA ARG A 309 -12.46 0.66 10.01
C ARG A 309 -13.08 1.89 10.65
N ALA A 310 -12.40 3.03 10.64
CA ALA A 310 -12.75 4.11 11.55
C ALA A 310 -12.45 5.50 10.99
N LYS A 311 -13.43 6.40 11.03
CA LYS A 311 -13.22 7.82 10.77
C LYS A 311 -12.33 8.44 11.85
N TYR A 312 -11.21 8.98 11.39
CA TYR A 312 -10.22 9.67 12.22
C TYR A 312 -9.80 11.00 11.60
N VAL A 313 -9.56 12.01 12.44
CA VAL A 313 -9.03 13.32 12.01
C VAL A 313 -7.93 13.75 12.95
N ALA A 314 -6.71 13.89 12.42
CA ALA A 314 -5.55 14.24 13.23
C ALA A 314 -5.73 15.57 13.98
N ALA A 315 -6.33 16.59 13.37
CA ALA A 315 -6.58 17.88 14.04
C ALA A 315 -7.52 17.76 15.24
N ALA A 316 -8.57 16.93 15.14
CA ALA A 316 -9.48 16.66 16.25
C ALA A 316 -8.78 15.89 17.38
N ALA A 317 -7.93 14.92 17.03
CA ALA A 317 -7.10 14.20 17.99
C ALA A 317 -6.09 15.12 18.70
N ILE A 318 -5.42 16.03 17.97
CA ILE A 318 -4.54 17.04 18.56
C ILE A 318 -5.30 17.92 19.55
N ALA A 319 -6.52 18.35 19.19
CA ALA A 319 -7.39 19.14 20.07
C ALA A 319 -7.85 18.37 21.31
N ALA A 320 -8.01 17.04 21.22
CA ALA A 320 -8.36 16.17 22.34
C ALA A 320 -7.20 15.98 23.36
N GLY A 321 -5.97 16.39 23.01
CA GLY A 321 -4.83 16.46 23.92
C GLY A 321 -4.34 15.08 24.39
N ASP A 322 -3.96 14.98 25.66
CA ASP A 322 -3.30 13.78 26.22
C ASP A 322 -4.15 12.50 26.19
N LYS A 323 -5.46 12.61 25.89
CA LYS A 323 -6.33 11.43 25.66
C LYS A 323 -6.09 10.74 24.32
N ALA A 324 -5.46 11.44 23.38
CA ALA A 324 -5.27 11.03 21.98
C ALA A 324 -3.79 11.02 21.57
N LEU A 325 -2.90 11.40 22.48
CA LEU A 325 -1.49 11.60 22.25
C LEU A 325 -0.67 10.80 23.26
N THR A 326 0.35 10.10 22.77
CA THR A 326 1.42 9.55 23.59
C THR A 326 2.60 10.51 23.58
N ARG A 327 3.17 10.79 24.75
CA ARG A 327 4.38 11.60 24.89
C ARG A 327 5.55 10.68 25.21
N LEU A 328 6.66 10.81 24.49
CA LEU A 328 7.89 10.06 24.73
C LEU A 328 9.08 11.02 24.79
N ALA A 329 9.73 11.10 25.94
CA ALA A 329 11.03 11.75 26.09
C ALA A 329 12.14 10.97 25.34
N PRO A 330 13.30 11.58 25.08
CA PRO A 330 14.45 10.88 24.53
C PRO A 330 14.81 9.63 25.33
N GLY A 331 14.90 8.48 24.66
CA GLY A 331 15.15 7.17 25.27
C GLY A 331 13.95 6.51 25.95
N GLU A 332 12.81 7.20 26.06
CA GLU A 332 11.61 6.65 26.69
C GLU A 332 10.93 5.62 25.78
N SER A 333 10.34 4.61 26.41
CA SER A 333 9.58 3.56 25.74
C SER A 333 8.20 3.41 26.35
N VAL A 334 7.22 3.10 25.52
CA VAL A 334 5.87 2.68 25.95
C VAL A 334 5.59 1.28 25.45
N GLU A 335 4.97 0.46 26.30
CA GLU A 335 4.49 -0.87 25.94
C GLU A 335 2.98 -0.84 25.82
N ILE A 336 2.46 -1.36 24.70
CA ILE A 336 1.03 -1.47 24.43
C ILE A 336 0.69 -2.94 24.23
N GLU A 337 -0.13 -3.49 25.12
CA GLU A 337 -0.66 -4.84 25.01
C GLU A 337 -1.92 -4.83 24.13
N HIS A 338 -1.84 -5.46 22.96
CA HIS A 338 -2.94 -5.56 21.99
C HIS A 338 -3.93 -6.70 22.31
N ASP A 339 -3.99 -7.11 23.57
CA ASP A 339 -4.80 -8.22 24.06
C ASP A 339 -5.86 -7.79 25.09
N ARG A 340 -5.67 -6.63 25.73
CA ARG A 340 -6.52 -6.15 26.82
C ARG A 340 -7.07 -4.76 26.50
N ALA A 341 -8.08 -4.69 25.65
CA ALA A 341 -8.91 -3.48 25.58
C ALA A 341 -10.20 -3.68 26.39
N SER A 342 -10.33 -2.94 27.48
CA SER A 342 -11.61 -2.76 28.17
C SER A 342 -12.48 -1.83 27.33
N ILE A 343 -13.23 -2.36 26.35
CA ILE A 343 -14.36 -1.62 25.78
C ILE A 343 -15.58 -1.97 26.64
N PRO A 344 -16.16 -1.02 27.39
CA PRO A 344 -17.40 -1.28 28.11
C PRO A 344 -18.47 -1.67 27.09
N CYS A 345 -19.02 -2.89 27.20
CA CYS A 345 -20.27 -3.30 26.55
C CYS A 345 -21.33 -3.39 27.65
N PRO A 346 -22.12 -2.34 27.92
CA PRO A 346 -23.10 -2.35 29.00
C PRO A 346 -24.28 -3.31 28.74
N SER A 347 -24.51 -3.71 27.49
CA SER A 347 -25.58 -4.66 27.10
C SER A 347 -25.17 -6.13 27.20
N CYS A 348 -23.90 -6.42 27.48
CA CYS A 348 -23.38 -7.76 27.66
C CYS A 348 -23.70 -8.24 29.10
N LEU A 349 -24.97 -8.58 29.37
CA LEU A 349 -25.39 -9.20 30.62
C LEU A 349 -24.61 -10.51 30.83
N SER A 350 -23.72 -10.52 31.83
CA SER A 350 -23.04 -11.69 32.45
C SER A 350 -21.63 -12.12 31.98
N SER A 351 -20.90 -11.36 31.17
CA SER A 351 -19.48 -11.68 30.94
C SER A 351 -18.61 -10.45 30.70
N VAL A 352 -17.64 -10.21 31.59
CA VAL A 352 -16.48 -9.36 31.30
C VAL A 352 -15.73 -10.04 30.16
N SER A 353 -16.02 -9.64 28.93
CA SER A 353 -15.26 -10.12 27.77
C SER A 353 -13.97 -9.33 27.71
N PHE A 354 -12.86 -9.95 28.14
CA PHE A 354 -11.53 -9.45 27.85
C PHE A 354 -11.36 -9.45 26.34
N PHE A 355 -11.23 -8.27 25.73
CA PHE A 355 -11.16 -8.16 24.28
C PHE A 355 -9.72 -8.16 23.80
N LEU A 356 -9.38 -9.29 23.21
CA LEU A 356 -8.16 -9.58 22.48
C LEU A 356 -8.24 -8.87 21.11
N LEU A 357 -7.35 -7.93 20.81
CA LEU A 357 -7.48 -7.07 19.61
C LEU A 357 -7.05 -7.80 18.34
N VAL A 358 -5.97 -8.57 18.40
CA VAL A 358 -5.45 -9.30 17.23
C VAL A 358 -6.44 -10.38 16.79
N SER A 359 -7.02 -11.13 17.72
CA SER A 359 -7.99 -12.18 17.37
C SER A 359 -9.34 -11.65 16.88
N LYS A 360 -9.67 -10.41 17.24
CA LYS A 360 -10.81 -9.69 16.64
C LYS A 360 -10.47 -9.09 15.29
N ALA A 361 -9.24 -8.66 15.06
CA ALA A 361 -8.86 -7.94 13.85
C ALA A 361 -8.47 -8.88 12.69
N TYR A 362 -7.99 -10.09 12.97
CA TYR A 362 -7.43 -10.98 11.96
C TYR A 362 -8.01 -12.39 12.04
N ASN A 363 -8.35 -12.95 10.88
CA ASN A 363 -8.85 -14.30 10.70
C ASN A 363 -7.79 -15.17 10.00
N PHE A 364 -7.25 -16.16 10.72
CA PHE A 364 -6.18 -17.06 10.26
C PHE A 364 -6.70 -18.35 9.63
N THR A 365 -8.02 -18.54 9.52
CA THR A 365 -8.60 -19.81 9.02
C THR A 365 -8.16 -20.15 7.60
N HIS A 366 -8.02 -19.15 6.72
CA HIS A 366 -7.60 -19.38 5.34
C HIS A 366 -6.10 -19.74 5.22
N PRO A 367 -5.16 -19.02 5.85
CA PRO A 367 -3.76 -19.45 5.92
C PRO A 367 -3.51 -20.76 6.70
N GLY A 368 -4.36 -21.08 7.68
CA GLY A 368 -4.27 -22.32 8.47
C GLY A 368 -3.39 -22.22 9.72
N GLU A 369 -3.06 -23.36 10.33
CA GLU A 369 -2.05 -23.38 11.40
C GLU A 369 -0.65 -23.15 10.82
N GLY A 370 0.23 -22.49 11.57
CA GLY A 370 1.57 -22.23 11.06
C GLY A 370 2.37 -21.22 11.88
N THR A 371 3.58 -20.96 11.43
CA THR A 371 4.42 -19.87 11.96
C THR A 371 4.11 -18.58 11.20
N TYR A 372 3.78 -17.55 11.96
CA TYR A 372 3.46 -16.22 11.47
C TYR A 372 4.48 -15.21 11.95
N SER A 373 4.89 -14.33 11.04
CA SER A 373 5.63 -13.11 11.35
C SER A 373 4.64 -11.97 11.54
N PHE A 374 4.74 -11.29 12.67
CA PHE A 374 3.96 -10.13 13.07
C PHE A 374 4.89 -8.92 13.03
N GLU A 375 4.52 -7.91 12.24
CA GLU A 375 5.27 -6.66 12.12
C GLU A 375 4.27 -5.50 12.25
N ALA A 376 4.40 -4.71 13.30
CA ALA A 376 3.58 -3.52 13.50
C ALA A 376 3.77 -2.51 12.37
N ASN A 377 2.70 -1.79 12.05
CA ASN A 377 2.81 -0.64 11.15
C ASN A 377 3.79 0.37 11.74
N ASN A 378 4.66 0.87 10.86
CA ASN A 378 5.75 1.75 11.26
C ASN A 378 5.50 3.23 10.95
N LEU A 379 4.36 3.57 10.36
CA LEU A 379 3.92 4.95 10.17
C LEU A 379 3.30 5.48 11.47
N PHE A 380 3.83 6.60 11.93
CA PHE A 380 3.29 7.40 13.01
C PHE A 380 3.00 8.81 12.50
N HIS A 381 2.18 9.55 13.24
CA HIS A 381 2.04 10.98 13.05
C HIS A 381 2.45 11.70 14.33
N ILE A 382 3.46 12.56 14.24
CA ILE A 382 3.91 13.41 15.34
C ILE A 382 3.27 14.79 15.25
N VAL A 383 3.11 15.45 16.39
CA VAL A 383 2.62 16.83 16.46
C VAL A 383 3.82 17.78 16.51
N ASP A 384 3.98 18.56 15.44
CA ASP A 384 5.05 19.54 15.33
C ASP A 384 4.81 20.78 16.24
N ALA A 385 5.77 21.71 16.23
CA ALA A 385 5.66 22.98 16.97
C ALA A 385 4.49 23.87 16.50
N SER A 386 3.97 23.65 15.29
CA SER A 386 2.82 24.36 14.72
C SER A 386 1.48 23.66 15.00
N ASN A 387 1.47 22.64 15.86
CA ASN A 387 0.31 21.78 16.13
C ASN A 387 -0.29 21.12 14.87
N LYS A 388 0.57 20.73 13.92
CA LYS A 388 0.20 19.92 12.77
C LYS A 388 0.73 18.51 12.91
N ALA A 389 -0.01 17.57 12.34
CA ALA A 389 0.40 16.18 12.24
C ALA A 389 1.38 16.01 11.07
N VAL A 390 2.56 15.47 11.36
CA VAL A 390 3.62 15.20 10.38
C VAL A 390 3.92 13.70 10.41
N PRO A 391 4.00 13.02 9.25
CA PRO A 391 4.31 11.59 9.22
C PRO A 391 5.74 11.34 9.70
N LEU A 392 5.93 10.24 10.41
CA LEU A 392 7.21 9.75 10.89
C LEU A 392 7.23 8.23 10.72
N TYR A 393 8.23 7.72 9.99
CA TYR A 393 8.42 6.29 9.80
C TYR A 393 9.49 5.76 10.76
N ALA A 394 9.14 4.75 11.54
CA ALA A 394 10.07 4.06 12.43
C ALA A 394 10.67 2.81 11.76
N ASP A 395 11.76 2.28 12.32
CA ASP A 395 12.17 0.91 12.05
C ASP A 395 11.24 -0.04 12.80
N ALA A 396 10.78 -1.11 12.14
CA ALA A 396 9.95 -2.15 12.74
C ALA A 396 10.70 -3.49 12.77
N GLU A 397 10.73 -4.12 13.94
CA GLU A 397 11.24 -5.48 14.11
C GLU A 397 10.09 -6.47 14.19
N ALA A 398 10.01 -7.37 13.20
CA ALA A 398 8.99 -8.40 13.18
C ALA A 398 9.30 -9.54 14.17
N HIS A 399 8.26 -10.06 14.82
CA HIS A 399 8.36 -11.20 15.72
C HIS A 399 7.62 -12.42 15.14
N THR A 400 8.17 -13.62 15.35
CA THR A 400 7.55 -14.86 14.86
C THR A 400 6.91 -15.67 15.99
N ALA A 401 5.67 -16.09 15.81
CA ALA A 401 5.01 -17.04 16.71
C ALA A 401 4.27 -18.13 15.92
N LYS A 402 4.30 -19.36 16.46
CA LYS A 402 3.53 -20.49 15.93
C LYS A 402 2.11 -20.45 16.47
N LEU A 403 1.12 -20.46 15.58
CA LEU A 403 -0.30 -20.50 15.91
C LEU A 403 -0.88 -21.87 15.55
N THR A 404 -1.59 -22.49 16.50
CA THR A 404 -2.28 -23.79 16.36
C THR A 404 -3.66 -23.73 17.01
N GLY A 405 -4.56 -24.69 16.78
CA GLY A 405 -5.88 -24.73 17.43
C GLY A 405 -6.87 -23.75 16.83
N THR A 406 -7.53 -22.93 17.65
CA THR A 406 -8.53 -21.93 17.19
C THR A 406 -7.87 -20.86 16.31
N LEU A 407 -8.29 -20.71 15.06
CA LEU A 407 -7.67 -19.77 14.10
C LEU A 407 -8.47 -18.48 13.85
N ALA A 408 -9.69 -18.41 14.36
CA ALA A 408 -10.49 -17.19 14.32
C ALA A 408 -11.53 -17.23 15.44
N ILE A 409 -11.87 -16.06 15.96
CA ILE A 409 -13.00 -15.91 16.86
C ILE A 409 -14.19 -15.44 16.03
N ALA A 410 -15.25 -16.25 15.99
CA ALA A 410 -16.49 -15.83 15.37
C ALA A 410 -17.07 -14.64 16.15
N ARG A 411 -17.41 -13.56 15.45
CA ARG A 411 -18.16 -12.47 16.08
C ARG A 411 -19.59 -12.93 16.28
N SER A 412 -20.09 -12.80 17.49
CA SER A 412 -21.52 -12.94 17.76
C SER A 412 -22.24 -11.78 17.08
N SER A 413 -22.75 -12.03 15.88
CA SER A 413 -23.65 -11.09 15.20
C SER A 413 -25.02 -11.17 15.85
N ALA A 414 -25.19 -10.52 17.01
CA ALA A 414 -26.51 -10.36 17.61
C ALA A 414 -27.34 -9.46 16.70
N HIS A 415 -28.07 -10.07 15.76
CA HIS A 415 -29.04 -9.37 14.94
C HIS A 415 -30.26 -9.06 15.81
N THR A 416 -30.35 -7.84 16.33
CA THR A 416 -31.63 -7.32 16.76
C THR A 416 -32.44 -6.99 15.51
N LYS A 417 -33.64 -7.58 15.38
CA LYS A 417 -34.57 -7.36 14.24
C LYS A 417 -35.15 -5.94 14.17
N ARG A 418 -34.55 -4.95 14.82
CA ARG A 418 -34.82 -3.52 14.62
C ARG A 418 -33.49 -2.76 14.68
N ALA A 419 -33.29 -1.85 13.73
CA ALA A 419 -32.29 -0.82 13.87
C ALA A 419 -32.84 0.25 14.80
N THR A 420 -32.15 0.38 15.92
CA THR A 420 -32.54 1.10 17.13
C THR A 420 -31.27 1.60 17.75
N PHE A 421 -31.31 2.82 18.27
CA PHE A 421 -30.19 3.40 18.99
C PHE A 421 -29.76 2.51 20.17
N ASN A 422 -28.46 2.24 20.29
CA ASN A 422 -27.90 1.56 21.46
C ASN A 422 -27.10 2.56 22.29
N GLY A 423 -27.47 2.74 23.56
CA GLY A 423 -26.76 3.64 24.48
C GLY A 423 -26.84 5.14 24.13
N CYS A 424 -27.73 5.55 23.22
CA CYS A 424 -27.86 6.96 22.81
C CYS A 424 -28.93 7.71 23.62
N THR A 425 -28.60 8.91 24.09
CA THR A 425 -29.56 9.84 24.70
C THR A 425 -30.55 10.37 23.67
N VAL A 426 -31.70 10.91 24.08
CA VAL A 426 -32.68 11.51 23.17
C VAL A 426 -32.07 12.61 22.30
N SER A 427 -31.18 13.45 22.86
CA SER A 427 -30.49 14.49 22.09
C SER A 427 -29.57 13.89 21.03
N GLN A 428 -28.82 12.83 21.37
CA GLN A 428 -27.98 12.12 20.40
C GLN A 428 -28.83 11.49 19.29
N GLN A 429 -30.01 10.96 19.61
CA GLN A 429 -30.93 10.41 18.61
C GLN A 429 -31.42 11.47 17.63
N THR A 430 -31.73 12.67 18.11
CA THR A 430 -32.08 13.82 17.27
C THR A 430 -30.90 14.22 16.37
N ASP A 431 -29.71 14.41 16.94
CA ASP A 431 -28.49 14.76 16.18
C ASP A 431 -28.19 13.73 15.08
N ILE A 432 -28.36 12.43 15.38
CA ILE A 432 -28.20 11.37 14.39
C ILE A 432 -29.28 11.47 13.30
N GLY A 433 -30.54 11.75 13.65
CA GLY A 433 -31.63 11.94 12.69
C GLY A 433 -31.36 13.07 11.69
N ASP A 434 -30.81 14.19 12.19
CA ASP A 434 -30.43 15.33 11.35
C ASP A 434 -29.22 15.01 10.47
N ALA A 435 -28.23 14.31 11.02
CA ALA A 435 -27.06 13.84 10.29
C ALA A 435 -27.44 12.83 9.19
N ILE A 436 -28.37 11.92 9.46
CA ILE A 436 -28.94 10.97 8.48
C ILE A 436 -29.55 11.70 7.30
N SER A 437 -30.38 12.72 7.58
CA SER A 437 -31.07 13.48 6.53
C SER A 437 -30.07 14.21 5.63
N SER A 438 -29.03 14.78 6.23
CA SER A 438 -27.96 15.48 5.52
C SER A 438 -27.05 14.52 4.73
N ALA A 439 -26.68 13.37 5.32
CA ALA A 439 -25.89 12.33 4.65
C ALA A 439 -26.63 11.78 3.43
N GLN A 440 -27.95 11.59 3.54
CA GLN A 440 -28.78 11.15 2.41
C GLN A 440 -28.75 12.15 1.26
N ALA A 441 -28.79 13.46 1.57
CA ALA A 441 -28.66 14.50 0.55
C ALA A 441 -27.25 14.51 -0.09
N TYR A 442 -26.20 14.30 0.69
CA TYR A 442 -24.82 14.16 0.19
C TYR A 442 -24.66 13.00 -0.80
N VAL A 443 -25.19 11.82 -0.47
CA VAL A 443 -25.14 10.65 -1.35
C VAL A 443 -25.92 10.89 -2.65
N VAL A 444 -27.12 11.45 -2.57
CA VAL A 444 -27.94 11.76 -3.76
C VAL A 444 -27.22 12.79 -4.65
N GLY A 445 -26.66 13.84 -4.05
CA GLY A 445 -25.90 14.85 -4.80
C GLY A 445 -24.62 14.30 -5.43
N ALA A 446 -23.94 13.36 -4.78
CA ALA A 446 -22.78 12.67 -5.35
C ALA A 446 -23.17 11.78 -6.54
N ILE A 447 -24.30 11.05 -6.46
CA ILE A 447 -24.83 10.23 -7.56
C ILE A 447 -25.19 11.09 -8.76
N ASP A 448 -25.95 12.17 -8.55
CA ASP A 448 -26.37 13.09 -9.61
C ASP A 448 -25.14 13.69 -10.32
N TYR A 449 -24.17 14.15 -9.53
CA TYR A 449 -22.90 14.65 -10.05
C TYR A 449 -22.18 13.63 -10.92
N LEU A 450 -21.96 12.41 -10.40
CA LEU A 450 -21.21 11.37 -11.11
C LEU A 450 -21.96 10.85 -12.33
N THR A 451 -23.29 10.96 -12.37
CA THR A 451 -24.13 10.56 -13.51
C THR A 451 -24.05 11.58 -14.64
N THR A 452 -24.00 12.87 -14.30
CA THR A 452 -24.01 13.98 -15.27
C THR A 452 -22.61 14.38 -15.75
N HIS A 453 -21.58 14.22 -14.91
CA HIS A 453 -20.20 14.59 -15.22
C HIS A 453 -19.42 13.39 -15.75
N LEU A 454 -19.41 13.24 -17.07
CA LEU A 454 -18.77 12.13 -17.78
C LEU A 454 -17.34 12.43 -18.24
N ASN A 455 -16.79 13.57 -17.84
CA ASN A 455 -15.47 14.06 -18.20
C ASN A 455 -14.73 14.57 -16.95
N THR A 456 -13.46 14.94 -17.10
CA THR A 456 -12.66 15.57 -16.04
C THR A 456 -13.35 16.78 -15.42
N SER A 457 -13.30 16.87 -14.09
CA SER A 457 -13.82 17.98 -13.31
C SER A 457 -13.03 18.17 -12.03
N THR A 458 -13.03 19.38 -11.48
CA THR A 458 -12.21 19.73 -10.31
C THR A 458 -12.63 18.92 -9.08
N ARG A 459 -13.94 18.80 -8.83
CA ARG A 459 -14.45 18.02 -7.69
C ARG A 459 -14.04 16.54 -7.78
N TYR A 460 -14.14 15.92 -8.96
CA TYR A 460 -13.73 14.52 -9.13
C TYR A 460 -12.22 14.35 -8.95
N THR A 461 -11.41 15.14 -9.65
CA THR A 461 -9.96 14.97 -9.63
C THR A 461 -9.33 15.28 -8.28
N THR A 462 -9.94 16.18 -7.49
CA THR A 462 -9.47 16.51 -6.14
C THR A 462 -9.46 15.28 -5.22
N TRP A 463 -10.46 14.40 -5.33
CA TRP A 463 -10.65 13.29 -4.39
C TRP A 463 -10.33 11.91 -4.96
N PHE A 464 -10.36 11.77 -6.29
CA PHE A 464 -10.21 10.49 -6.99
C PHE A 464 -9.14 10.50 -8.10
N GLY A 465 -8.45 11.61 -8.29
CA GLY A 465 -7.33 11.74 -9.23
C GLY A 465 -7.77 11.87 -10.69
N SER A 466 -6.81 11.71 -11.61
CA SER A 466 -7.04 11.83 -13.05
C SER A 466 -8.25 11.04 -13.52
N PHE A 467 -9.16 11.68 -14.24
CA PHE A 467 -10.42 11.09 -14.64
C PHE A 467 -10.22 9.89 -15.57
N ILE A 468 -10.82 8.75 -15.19
CA ILE A 468 -11.05 7.63 -16.11
C ILE A 468 -12.46 7.07 -15.87
N SER A 469 -13.14 6.69 -16.94
CA SER A 469 -14.54 6.25 -16.90
C SER A 469 -14.77 5.06 -15.94
N ALA A 470 -13.85 4.09 -15.92
CA ALA A 470 -13.96 2.91 -15.04
C ALA A 470 -13.89 3.27 -13.54
N ARG A 471 -13.00 4.18 -13.15
CA ARG A 471 -12.91 4.68 -11.76
C ARG A 471 -14.14 5.51 -11.39
N ARG A 472 -14.65 6.35 -12.31
CA ARG A 472 -15.91 7.08 -12.08
C ARG A 472 -17.07 6.11 -11.85
N LEU A 473 -17.19 5.07 -12.68
CA LEU A 473 -18.22 4.03 -12.54
C LEU A 473 -18.09 3.24 -11.23
N THR A 474 -16.86 2.99 -10.77
CA THR A 474 -16.60 2.37 -9.46
C THR A 474 -17.16 3.23 -8.33
N VAL A 475 -16.80 4.52 -8.30
CA VAL A 475 -17.29 5.46 -7.26
C VAL A 475 -18.82 5.63 -7.35
N LEU A 476 -19.37 5.76 -8.56
CA LEU A 476 -20.82 5.82 -8.76
C LEU A 476 -21.51 4.54 -8.24
N GLY A 477 -20.93 3.37 -8.49
CA GLY A 477 -21.39 2.09 -7.97
C GLY A 477 -21.39 2.03 -6.44
N HIS A 478 -20.38 2.62 -5.79
CA HIS A 478 -20.33 2.74 -4.34
C HIS A 478 -21.47 3.62 -3.81
N TYR A 479 -21.64 4.84 -4.31
CA TYR A 479 -22.74 5.71 -3.86
C TYR A 479 -24.12 5.13 -4.15
N ASN A 480 -24.32 4.50 -5.31
CA ASN A 480 -25.57 3.80 -5.60
C ASN A 480 -25.84 2.67 -4.59
N SER A 481 -24.81 1.88 -4.26
CA SER A 481 -24.95 0.84 -3.24
C SER A 481 -25.24 1.42 -1.85
N ILE A 482 -24.57 2.51 -1.47
CA ILE A 482 -24.89 3.26 -0.24
C ILE A 482 -26.34 3.74 -0.25
N ASN A 483 -26.83 4.29 -1.36
CA ASN A 483 -28.19 4.79 -1.47
C ASN A 483 -29.26 3.68 -1.43
N ILE A 484 -28.99 2.55 -2.10
CA ILE A 484 -29.95 1.43 -2.22
C ILE A 484 -29.95 0.57 -0.95
N ASN A 485 -28.78 0.16 -0.50
CA ASN A 485 -28.63 -0.72 0.66
C ASN A 485 -28.70 0.07 1.97
N GLY A 486 -28.11 1.27 1.97
CA GLY A 486 -27.95 2.14 3.12
C GLY A 486 -29.01 3.22 3.16
N LYS A 487 -30.27 2.81 3.33
CA LYS A 487 -31.24 3.71 3.97
C LYS A 487 -30.69 4.00 5.37
N PHE A 488 -29.98 5.11 5.56
CA PHE A 488 -29.26 5.37 6.82
C PHE A 488 -30.16 5.24 8.05
N SER A 489 -31.45 5.55 7.92
CA SER A 489 -32.50 5.33 8.93
C SER A 489 -32.75 3.87 9.33
N THR A 490 -32.22 2.90 8.58
CA THR A 490 -32.31 1.46 8.85
C THR A 490 -31.04 0.90 9.47
N TYR A 491 -30.04 1.73 9.72
CA TYR A 491 -28.84 1.34 10.45
C TYR A 491 -29.05 1.43 11.97
N THR A 492 -28.30 0.60 12.69
CA THR A 492 -28.14 0.69 14.14
C THR A 492 -27.01 1.66 14.43
N TYR A 493 -27.30 2.65 15.27
CA TYR A 493 -26.31 3.60 15.79
C TYR A 493 -26.02 3.28 17.25
N ASP A 494 -24.76 2.98 17.54
CA ASP A 494 -24.28 2.65 18.87
C ASP A 494 -23.47 3.83 19.43
N CYS A 495 -23.95 4.43 20.52
CA CYS A 495 -23.33 5.60 21.16
C CYS A 495 -22.48 5.23 22.39
N THR A 496 -22.11 3.95 22.55
CA THR A 496 -21.34 3.48 23.71
C THR A 496 -19.84 3.75 23.60
N CYS A 497 -19.34 4.11 22.42
CA CYS A 497 -17.94 4.45 22.24
C CYS A 497 -17.60 5.80 22.90
N THR A 498 -16.55 5.81 23.71
CA THR A 498 -16.10 7.00 24.46
C THR A 498 -14.71 7.50 24.06
N LYS A 499 -14.12 6.95 22.98
CA LYS A 499 -12.82 7.41 22.44
C LYS A 499 -12.93 8.88 22.03
N ALA A 500 -12.04 9.72 22.56
CA ALA A 500 -12.09 11.18 22.41
C ALA A 500 -11.72 11.66 21.01
N ASP A 501 -10.93 10.86 20.30
CA ASP A 501 -10.19 11.19 19.08
C ASP A 501 -10.68 10.44 17.83
N VAL A 502 -11.60 9.50 18.02
CA VAL A 502 -12.27 8.76 16.94
C VAL A 502 -13.65 9.35 16.74
N PHE A 503 -14.07 9.49 15.48
CA PHE A 503 -15.40 9.96 15.15
C PHE A 503 -16.38 8.79 15.20
N ALA A 504 -16.10 7.75 14.44
CA ALA A 504 -16.90 6.54 14.40
C ALA A 504 -16.05 5.35 13.95
N TYR A 505 -16.63 4.16 14.01
CA TYR A 505 -16.09 2.98 13.36
C TYR A 505 -17.18 1.98 12.99
N VAL A 506 -16.84 1.07 12.08
CA VAL A 506 -17.66 -0.09 11.70
C VAL A 506 -16.83 -1.36 11.59
N TYR A 507 -17.52 -2.50 11.64
CA TYR A 507 -16.98 -3.76 11.13
C TYR A 507 -17.49 -3.95 9.68
N PRO A 508 -16.61 -4.01 8.66
CA PRO A 508 -17.02 -4.07 7.24
C PRO A 508 -17.95 -5.24 6.87
N ASP A 509 -17.90 -6.33 7.63
CA ASP A 509 -18.71 -7.55 7.46
C ASP A 509 -20.03 -7.52 8.24
N THR A 510 -20.21 -6.57 9.17
CA THR A 510 -21.41 -6.40 9.98
C THR A 510 -22.22 -5.23 9.45
N PHE A 511 -22.95 -5.47 8.37
CA PHE A 511 -23.68 -4.43 7.64
C PHE A 511 -24.67 -3.65 8.52
N GLY A 512 -24.62 -2.32 8.43
CA GLY A 512 -25.63 -1.43 8.99
C GLY A 512 -25.52 -1.19 10.51
N VAL A 513 -24.35 -1.39 11.11
CA VAL A 513 -24.06 -1.02 12.50
C VAL A 513 -22.91 -0.01 12.52
N ILE A 514 -23.17 1.21 13.01
CA ILE A 514 -22.18 2.29 13.14
C ILE A 514 -21.99 2.61 14.62
N TYR A 515 -20.74 2.58 15.07
CA TYR A 515 -20.37 2.94 16.44
C TYR A 515 -19.86 4.39 16.46
N LEU A 516 -20.59 5.28 17.11
CA LEU A 516 -20.29 6.70 17.20
C LEU A 516 -19.50 7.00 18.48
N CYS A 517 -18.36 7.65 18.32
CA CYS A 517 -17.41 8.00 19.36
C CYS A 517 -17.46 9.51 19.68
N ASN A 518 -16.61 9.99 20.60
CA ASN A 518 -16.77 11.35 21.12
C ASN A 518 -16.40 12.47 20.13
N ALA A 519 -15.53 12.23 19.14
CA ALA A 519 -15.21 13.25 18.16
C ALA A 519 -16.40 13.57 17.23
N PHE A 520 -17.28 12.59 16.97
CA PHE A 520 -18.50 12.79 16.17
C PHE A 520 -19.45 13.80 16.80
N TRP A 521 -19.61 13.78 18.13
CA TRP A 521 -20.52 14.71 18.81
C TRP A 521 -20.06 16.16 18.72
N ASN A 522 -18.74 16.38 18.63
CA ASN A 522 -18.12 17.69 18.49
C ASN A 522 -18.04 18.18 17.04
N ALA A 523 -18.33 17.32 16.07
CA ALA A 523 -18.30 17.64 14.65
C ALA A 523 -19.47 18.55 14.25
N PRO A 524 -19.31 19.42 13.24
CA PRO A 524 -20.42 20.19 12.69
C PRO A 524 -21.44 19.25 12.03
N SER A 525 -22.70 19.67 11.92
CA SER A 525 -23.74 18.82 11.30
C SER A 525 -23.46 18.52 9.83
N THR A 526 -22.93 19.50 9.10
CA THR A 526 -22.54 19.45 7.67
C THR A 526 -21.26 20.27 7.46
N GLY A 527 -20.65 20.19 6.28
CA GLY A 527 -19.37 20.84 5.97
C GLY A 527 -18.23 19.84 5.99
N THR A 528 -16.99 20.28 6.28
CA THR A 528 -15.82 19.40 6.35
C THR A 528 -15.79 18.58 7.64
N ASP A 529 -15.48 17.28 7.56
CA ASP A 529 -15.36 16.36 8.69
C ASP A 529 -16.62 16.39 9.58
N SER A 530 -17.78 16.35 8.93
CA SER A 530 -19.08 16.59 9.55
C SER A 530 -19.74 15.31 10.06
N LYS A 531 -20.77 15.44 10.89
CA LYS A 531 -21.62 14.31 11.31
C LYS A 531 -22.21 13.60 10.07
N ALA A 532 -22.69 14.36 9.09
CA ALA A 532 -23.20 13.83 7.83
C ALA A 532 -22.12 13.11 7.01
N GLY A 533 -20.95 13.72 6.86
CA GLY A 533 -19.79 13.14 6.18
C GLY A 533 -19.31 11.85 6.83
N THR A 534 -19.23 11.83 8.16
CA THR A 534 -18.87 10.63 8.94
C THR A 534 -19.83 9.46 8.65
N ILE A 535 -21.13 9.71 8.56
CA ILE A 535 -22.09 8.63 8.20
C ILE A 535 -21.81 8.09 6.79
N VAL A 536 -21.48 8.95 5.83
CA VAL A 536 -21.11 8.53 4.46
C VAL A 536 -19.82 7.72 4.46
N HIS A 537 -18.80 8.16 5.21
CA HIS A 537 -17.53 7.46 5.40
C HIS A 537 -17.74 6.04 5.91
N GLU A 538 -18.38 5.91 7.07
CA GLU A 538 -18.61 4.62 7.72
C GLU A 538 -19.48 3.71 6.86
N ALA A 539 -20.48 4.26 6.17
CA ALA A 539 -21.30 3.47 5.26
C ALA A 539 -20.54 2.93 4.06
N SER A 540 -19.51 3.63 3.58
CA SER A 540 -18.69 3.18 2.45
C SER A 540 -17.81 1.95 2.78
N HIS A 541 -17.46 1.79 4.07
CA HIS A 541 -16.67 0.65 4.54
C HIS A 541 -17.39 -0.68 4.46
N PHE A 542 -18.73 -0.69 4.52
CA PHE A 542 -19.47 -1.93 4.43
C PHE A 542 -19.20 -2.63 3.10
N THR A 543 -18.90 -3.92 3.15
CA THR A 543 -18.61 -4.74 1.96
C THR A 543 -19.74 -4.69 0.92
N LYS A 544 -21.00 -4.55 1.36
CA LYS A 544 -22.17 -4.37 0.48
C LYS A 544 -22.20 -3.03 -0.26
N ASN A 545 -21.45 -2.03 0.20
CA ASN A 545 -21.47 -0.66 -0.33
C ASN A 545 -20.20 -0.30 -1.13
N GLY A 546 -19.25 -1.23 -1.26
CA GLY A 546 -17.97 -1.01 -1.94
C GLY A 546 -16.78 -1.47 -1.12
N GLY A 547 -16.93 -1.54 0.21
CA GLY A 547 -15.88 -2.06 1.08
C GLY A 547 -14.63 -1.19 1.10
N THR A 548 -14.77 0.13 1.05
CA THR A 548 -13.66 1.11 1.08
C THR A 548 -12.78 0.90 2.31
N ARG A 549 -11.49 1.20 2.20
CA ARG A 549 -10.50 1.09 3.29
C ARG A 549 -10.11 2.48 3.81
N ASP A 550 -9.30 2.48 4.85
CA ASP A 550 -8.64 3.66 5.41
C ASP A 550 -7.20 3.76 4.93
N TYR A 551 -7.01 4.12 3.66
CA TYR A 551 -5.67 4.33 3.08
C TYR A 551 -5.06 5.65 3.55
N ALA A 552 -5.88 6.69 3.70
CA ALA A 552 -5.46 8.02 4.14
C ALA A 552 -6.57 8.70 4.93
N TYR A 553 -6.16 9.44 5.97
CA TYR A 553 -7.05 10.29 6.77
C TYR A 553 -6.78 11.78 6.53
N GLY A 554 -7.83 12.59 6.46
CA GLY A 554 -7.74 14.04 6.31
C GLY A 554 -7.65 14.51 4.86
N GLN A 555 -8.20 15.70 4.58
CA GLN A 555 -8.26 16.24 3.22
C GLN A 555 -6.90 16.29 2.51
N THR A 556 -5.84 16.71 3.22
CA THR A 556 -4.48 16.83 2.66
C THR A 556 -3.97 15.49 2.15
N ASN A 557 -4.06 14.45 2.97
CA ASN A 557 -3.58 13.12 2.62
C ASN A 557 -4.48 12.47 1.56
N CYS A 558 -5.79 12.74 1.57
CA CYS A 558 -6.69 12.23 0.54
C CYS A 558 -6.43 12.86 -0.83
N LYS A 559 -6.10 14.16 -0.90
CA LYS A 559 -5.68 14.83 -2.15
C LYS A 559 -4.33 14.29 -2.65
N ALA A 560 -3.41 14.01 -1.72
CA ALA A 560 -2.14 13.36 -2.05
C ALA A 560 -2.36 11.94 -2.57
N LEU A 561 -3.22 11.15 -1.92
CA LEU A 561 -3.62 9.81 -2.36
C LEU A 561 -4.27 9.84 -3.75
N ALA A 562 -5.17 10.79 -4.00
CA ALA A 562 -5.80 11.00 -5.31
C ALA A 562 -4.78 11.27 -6.41
N THR A 563 -3.69 11.99 -6.10
CA THR A 563 -2.63 12.31 -7.07
C THR A 563 -1.67 11.15 -7.29
N GLN A 564 -1.28 10.45 -6.22
CA GLN A 564 -0.23 9.43 -6.24
C GLN A 564 -0.78 8.02 -6.53
N TYR A 565 -1.92 7.67 -5.94
CA TYR A 565 -2.54 6.35 -6.01
C TYR A 565 -4.05 6.44 -6.26
N PRO A 566 -4.48 6.90 -7.45
CA PRO A 566 -5.90 7.12 -7.74
C PRO A 566 -6.78 5.87 -7.57
N ASP A 567 -6.22 4.67 -7.78
CA ASP A 567 -6.94 3.40 -7.57
C ASP A 567 -7.24 3.16 -6.09
N ASP A 568 -6.36 3.60 -5.19
CA ASP A 568 -6.60 3.53 -3.75
C ASP A 568 -7.52 4.66 -3.29
N ALA A 569 -7.43 5.84 -3.91
CA ALA A 569 -8.33 6.96 -3.62
C ALA A 569 -9.80 6.62 -3.89
N VAL A 570 -10.13 5.94 -5.00
CA VAL A 570 -11.50 5.45 -5.26
C VAL A 570 -11.93 4.30 -4.35
N ARG A 571 -11.03 3.81 -3.49
CA ARG A 571 -11.31 2.82 -2.47
C ARG A 571 -11.06 3.35 -1.06
N ASN A 572 -10.87 4.67 -0.88
CA ASN A 572 -10.62 5.31 0.40
C ASN A 572 -11.90 5.94 0.95
N ALA A 573 -12.26 5.68 2.21
CA ALA A 573 -13.50 6.18 2.79
C ALA A 573 -13.52 7.71 2.95
N ASP A 574 -12.45 8.32 3.45
CA ASP A 574 -12.35 9.79 3.55
C ASP A 574 -12.44 10.48 2.18
N SER A 575 -11.94 9.85 1.10
CA SER A 575 -12.12 10.39 -0.25
C SER A 575 -13.60 10.44 -0.68
N HIS A 576 -14.41 9.45 -0.26
CA HIS A 576 -15.86 9.46 -0.49
C HIS A 576 -16.56 10.47 0.42
N GLU A 577 -16.14 10.61 1.66
CA GLU A 577 -16.68 11.66 2.54
C GLU A 577 -16.46 13.03 1.93
N TYR A 578 -15.21 13.41 1.66
CA TYR A 578 -14.90 14.75 1.19
C TYR A 578 -15.46 15.06 -0.20
N PHE A 579 -15.55 14.06 -1.08
CA PHE A 579 -16.27 14.23 -2.33
C PHE A 579 -17.75 14.54 -2.11
N ALA A 580 -18.40 13.85 -1.16
CA ALA A 580 -19.82 14.03 -0.86
C ALA A 580 -20.10 15.36 -0.12
N GLU A 581 -19.25 15.71 0.85
CA GLU A 581 -19.29 16.98 1.60
C GLU A 581 -19.09 18.20 0.69
N ASN A 582 -18.18 18.08 -0.29
CA ASN A 582 -17.82 19.13 -1.26
C ASN A 582 -17.60 20.49 -0.57
N ASN A 583 -16.70 20.53 0.41
CA ASN A 583 -16.43 21.72 1.21
C ASN A 583 -14.92 22.05 1.23
N PRO A 584 -14.50 23.21 0.68
CA PRO A 584 -15.30 24.20 -0.05
C PRO A 584 -15.87 23.64 -1.37
N VAL A 585 -16.95 24.25 -1.86
CA VAL A 585 -17.67 23.77 -3.05
C VAL A 585 -16.79 23.83 -4.29
N GLN A 586 -16.65 22.69 -4.96
CA GLN A 586 -16.01 22.54 -6.26
C GLN A 586 -17.02 22.07 -7.30
N THR A 587 -16.80 22.49 -8.55
CA THR A 587 -17.56 22.06 -9.74
C THR A 587 -16.91 20.88 -10.43
#